data_AF-A0A1H8XC71-F1
#
_entry.id   AF-A0A1H8XC71-F1
#
_cell.length_a   1.000
_cell.length_b   1.000
_cell.length_c   1.000
_cell.angle_alpha   90.00
_cell.angle_beta   90.00
_cell.angle_gamma   90.00
#
_symmetry.space_group_name_H-M   'P 1'
#
loop_
_entity.id
_entity.type
_entity.pdbx_description
1 polymer ?
#
loop_
_entity_poly.entity_id
_entity_poly.type
_entity_poly.pdbx_seq_one_letter_code
_entity_poly.pdbx_strand_id
1 'polypeptide(L)'
;MDMKPTNEQKLIILMLADIAEKLGADTHFDLKLVAKAIGYDSAWMLPFEYSMSFENEDLPVEVKDVINVLDMFDFIERGVEGLSPDDQAEIRVVPNGHNVVFRGFDGNNETTHYGIAGHLVNDLKRFSRFYGRDLNSDRLFSMYMAACWRPMCLSVATS
;
A
#
# COMPACT_ATOMS: atom_id res chain seq x y z
N MET A 1 12.47 -13.31 2.72
CA MET A 1 13.42 -12.31 3.23
C MET A 1 13.18 -11.04 2.44
N ASP A 2 13.03 -9.89 3.09
CA ASP A 2 12.79 -8.59 2.45
C ASP A 2 14.03 -8.08 1.69
N MET A 3 13.83 -7.40 0.55
CA MET A 3 14.91 -6.84 -0.27
C MET A 3 15.53 -5.66 0.48
N LYS A 4 16.64 -5.91 1.18
CA LYS A 4 17.29 -4.89 2.03
C LYS A 4 18.76 -4.67 1.64
N PRO A 5 19.04 -3.75 0.71
CA PRO A 5 20.41 -3.43 0.33
C PRO A 5 21.19 -2.79 1.49
N THR A 6 22.49 -3.08 1.59
CA THR A 6 23.39 -2.40 2.54
C THR A 6 23.60 -0.93 2.15
N ASN A 7 24.08 -0.09 3.05
CA ASN A 7 24.31 1.33 2.75
C ASN A 7 25.29 1.53 1.58
N GLU A 8 26.31 0.67 1.47
CA GLU A 8 27.25 0.68 0.36
C GLU A 8 26.55 0.34 -0.96
N GLN A 9 25.67 -0.68 -0.96
CA GLN A 9 24.87 -1.05 -2.13
C GLN A 9 23.89 0.05 -2.52
N LYS A 10 23.22 0.70 -1.55
CA LYS A 10 22.34 1.85 -1.81
C LYS A 10 23.10 2.98 -2.50
N LEU A 11 24.28 3.34 -1.97
CA LEU A 11 25.11 4.38 -2.57
C LEU A 11 25.51 4.02 -4.01
N ILE A 12 25.93 2.78 -4.25
CA ILE A 12 26.28 2.30 -5.59
C ILE A 12 25.07 2.40 -6.55
N ILE A 13 23.90 1.92 -6.14
CA ILE A 13 22.68 1.96 -6.98
C ILE A 13 22.28 3.41 -7.30
N LEU A 14 22.32 4.30 -6.31
CA LEU A 14 21.99 5.71 -6.51
C LEU A 14 22.99 6.42 -7.44
N MET A 15 24.29 6.14 -7.29
CA MET A 15 25.31 6.66 -8.21
C MET A 15 25.13 6.13 -9.63
N LEU A 16 24.77 4.85 -9.80
CA LEU A 16 24.49 4.26 -11.11
C LEU A 16 23.25 4.88 -11.76
N ALA A 17 22.19 5.12 -10.99
CA ALA A 17 20.99 5.81 -11.47
C ALA A 17 21.30 7.24 -11.93
N ASP A 18 22.08 8.00 -11.15
CA ASP A 18 22.50 9.36 -11.50
C ASP A 18 23.40 9.39 -12.76
N ILE A 19 24.32 8.44 -12.90
CA ILE A 19 25.16 8.31 -14.11
C ILE A 19 24.30 7.96 -15.33
N ALA A 20 23.39 6.99 -15.22
CA ALA A 20 22.52 6.58 -16.31
C ALA A 20 21.61 7.73 -16.78
N GLU A 21 21.05 8.50 -15.84
CA GLU A 21 20.25 9.69 -16.14
C GLU A 21 21.09 10.77 -16.85
N LYS A 22 22.29 11.07 -16.36
CA LYS A 22 23.19 12.06 -16.96
C LYS A 22 23.68 11.68 -18.36
N LEU A 23 23.85 10.39 -18.63
CA LEU A 23 24.22 9.89 -19.95
C LEU A 23 23.04 9.81 -20.92
N GLY A 24 21.80 9.99 -20.44
CA GLY A 24 20.59 9.74 -21.23
C GLY A 24 20.53 8.28 -21.68
N ALA A 25 20.99 7.35 -20.84
CA ALA A 25 21.03 5.94 -21.16
C ALA A 25 19.61 5.38 -21.32
N ASP A 26 19.42 4.56 -22.35
CA ASP A 26 18.18 3.80 -22.53
C ASP A 26 18.21 2.60 -21.58
N THR A 27 17.46 2.69 -20.48
CA THR A 27 17.41 1.66 -19.43
C THR A 27 16.03 1.03 -19.35
N HIS A 28 15.98 -0.28 -19.12
CA HIS A 28 14.74 -0.99 -18.84
C HIS A 28 14.10 -0.63 -17.48
N PHE A 29 14.82 0.11 -16.63
CA PHE A 29 14.36 0.52 -15.32
C PHE A 29 13.92 1.99 -15.33
N ASP A 30 12.84 2.30 -14.61
CA ASP A 30 12.52 3.67 -14.22
C ASP A 30 13.52 4.10 -13.13
N LEU A 31 14.51 4.89 -13.53
CA LEU A 31 15.57 5.37 -12.65
C LEU A 31 15.03 6.22 -11.48
N LYS A 32 13.92 6.93 -11.68
CA LYS A 32 13.29 7.74 -10.61
C LYS A 32 12.62 6.84 -9.59
N LEU A 33 11.93 5.79 -10.04
CA LEU A 33 11.35 4.80 -9.15
C LEU A 33 12.44 4.05 -8.37
N VAL A 34 13.52 3.65 -9.05
CA VAL A 34 14.67 2.98 -8.39
C VAL A 34 15.28 3.88 -7.33
N ALA A 35 15.60 5.14 -7.67
CA ALA A 35 16.17 6.08 -6.72
C ALA A 35 15.25 6.34 -5.53
N LYS A 36 13.93 6.45 -5.76
CA LYS A 36 12.93 6.58 -4.70
C LYS A 36 12.89 5.34 -3.81
N ALA A 37 12.75 4.15 -4.38
CA ALA A 37 12.67 2.90 -3.62
C ALA A 37 13.90 2.70 -2.73
N ILE A 38 15.09 2.99 -3.25
CA ILE A 38 16.34 2.89 -2.50
C ILE A 38 16.48 4.01 -1.45
N GLY A 39 16.12 5.24 -1.79
CA GLY A 39 16.26 6.40 -0.91
C GLY A 39 15.31 6.42 0.28
N TYR A 40 14.13 5.80 0.16
CA TYR A 40 13.11 5.69 1.22
C TYR A 40 13.05 4.31 1.87
N ASP A 41 14.11 3.50 1.76
CA ASP A 41 14.16 2.14 2.32
C ASP A 41 12.96 1.27 1.91
N SER A 42 12.44 1.50 0.71
CA SER A 42 11.26 0.86 0.13
C SER A 42 11.64 -0.02 -1.07
N ALA A 43 12.79 -0.69 -0.99
CA ALA A 43 13.28 -1.57 -2.05
C ALA A 43 12.32 -2.75 -2.36
N TRP A 44 11.46 -3.11 -1.40
CA TRP A 44 10.33 -4.03 -1.59
C TRP A 44 9.40 -3.62 -2.74
N MET A 45 9.39 -2.37 -3.19
CA MET A 45 8.61 -1.89 -4.34
C MET A 45 9.13 -2.43 -5.68
N LEU A 46 10.43 -2.71 -5.80
CA LEU A 46 11.06 -3.06 -7.07
C LEU A 46 10.57 -4.42 -7.62
N PRO A 47 10.41 -5.47 -6.80
CA PRO A 47 9.74 -6.70 -7.22
C PRO A 47 8.31 -6.47 -7.76
N PHE A 48 7.54 -5.55 -7.15
CA PHE A 48 6.17 -5.25 -7.60
C PHE A 48 6.11 -4.60 -8.97
N GLU A 49 7.04 -3.68 -9.26
CA GLU A 49 7.06 -2.95 -10.53
C GLU A 49 7.56 -3.84 -11.66
N TYR A 50 8.75 -4.41 -11.48
CA TYR A 50 9.47 -5.06 -12.57
C TYR A 50 9.10 -6.53 -12.75
N SER A 51 8.07 -7.00 -12.03
CA SER A 51 7.63 -8.41 -12.01
C SER A 51 8.79 -9.39 -11.85
N MET A 52 9.86 -8.95 -11.16
CA MET A 52 11.05 -9.75 -11.00
C MET A 52 10.67 -10.93 -10.12
N SER A 53 10.91 -12.15 -10.62
CA SER A 53 10.76 -13.39 -9.88
C SER A 53 11.86 -13.48 -8.82
N PHE A 54 11.81 -12.61 -7.81
CA PHE A 54 12.49 -12.86 -6.55
C PHE A 54 11.64 -13.88 -5.81
N GLU A 55 11.74 -15.12 -6.26
CA GLU A 55 11.07 -16.26 -5.64
C GLU A 55 11.38 -16.24 -4.13
N ASN A 56 10.33 -16.07 -3.31
CA ASN A 56 10.34 -16.24 -1.85
C ASN A 56 10.89 -15.09 -0.98
N GLU A 57 10.83 -13.85 -1.46
CA GLU A 57 11.05 -12.69 -0.59
C GLU A 57 9.77 -12.34 0.18
N ASP A 58 9.65 -12.86 1.41
CA ASP A 58 8.63 -12.42 2.39
C ASP A 58 8.63 -10.88 2.52
N LEU A 59 7.52 -10.25 2.13
CA LEU A 59 7.30 -8.80 2.28
C LEU A 59 7.43 -8.39 3.76
N PRO A 60 7.88 -7.14 4.02
CA PRO A 60 7.80 -6.55 5.36
C PRO A 60 6.41 -6.68 5.95
N VAL A 61 6.33 -6.87 7.28
CA VAL A 61 5.05 -7.06 7.98
C VAL A 61 4.14 -5.85 7.78
N GLU A 62 4.72 -4.65 7.85
CA GLU A 62 4.05 -3.38 7.66
C GLU A 62 3.47 -3.25 6.24
N VAL A 63 4.18 -3.76 5.23
CA VAL A 63 3.69 -3.78 3.84
C VAL A 63 2.49 -4.72 3.73
N LYS A 64 2.58 -5.92 4.32
CA LYS A 64 1.45 -6.86 4.37
C LYS A 64 0.25 -6.27 5.10
N ASP A 65 0.47 -5.54 6.20
CA ASP A 65 -0.60 -4.91 6.97
C ASP A 65 -1.30 -3.81 6.18
N VAL A 66 -0.55 -2.93 5.49
CA VAL A 66 -1.15 -1.91 4.62
C VAL A 66 -1.94 -2.56 3.48
N ILE A 67 -1.39 -3.58 2.81
CA ILE A 67 -2.09 -4.31 1.75
C ILE A 67 -3.42 -4.86 2.27
N ASN A 68 -3.42 -5.53 3.42
CA ASN A 68 -4.64 -6.09 4.03
C ASN A 68 -5.68 -5.01 4.36
N VAL A 69 -5.24 -3.85 4.86
CA VAL A 69 -6.12 -2.70 5.12
C VAL A 69 -6.76 -2.21 3.82
N LEU A 70 -5.96 -1.97 2.78
CA LEU A 70 -6.43 -1.48 1.49
C LEU A 70 -7.39 -2.47 0.82
N ASP A 71 -7.05 -3.77 0.81
CA ASP A 71 -7.91 -4.85 0.28
C ASP A 71 -9.24 -4.92 1.04
N MET A 72 -9.21 -4.87 2.38
CA MET A 72 -10.42 -4.87 3.21
C MET A 72 -11.32 -3.70 2.84
N PHE A 73 -10.79 -2.48 2.76
CA PHE A 73 -11.61 -1.32 2.44
C PHE A 73 -12.12 -1.34 1.00
N ASP A 74 -11.34 -1.85 0.03
CA ASP A 74 -11.84 -2.01 -1.34
C ASP A 74 -13.02 -2.99 -1.37
N PHE A 75 -12.93 -4.09 -0.62
CA PHE A 75 -14.02 -5.06 -0.47
C PHE A 75 -15.25 -4.43 0.19
N ILE A 76 -15.09 -3.74 1.32
CA ILE A 76 -16.20 -3.11 2.05
C ILE A 76 -16.86 -2.02 1.21
N GLU A 77 -16.09 -1.10 0.62
CA GLU A 77 -16.64 -0.01 -0.19
C GLU A 77 -17.41 -0.55 -1.40
N ARG A 78 -16.87 -1.55 -2.11
CA ARG A 78 -17.59 -2.22 -3.22
C ARG A 78 -18.85 -2.92 -2.75
N GLY A 79 -18.78 -3.60 -1.61
CA GLY A 79 -19.93 -4.27 -1.01
C GLY A 79 -21.08 -3.30 -0.75
N VAL A 80 -20.77 -2.17 -0.07
CA VAL A 80 -21.76 -1.14 0.23
C VAL A 80 -22.31 -0.46 -1.02
N GLU A 81 -21.45 -0.17 -2.02
CA GLU A 81 -21.88 0.36 -3.32
C GLU A 81 -22.83 -0.57 -4.07
N GLY A 82 -22.68 -1.89 -3.88
CA GLY A 82 -23.53 -2.92 -4.50
C GLY A 82 -24.88 -3.14 -3.80
N LEU A 83 -25.11 -2.56 -2.63
CA LEU A 83 -26.36 -2.73 -1.87
C LEU A 83 -27.49 -1.85 -2.41
N SER A 84 -28.74 -2.25 -2.11
CA SER A 84 -29.92 -1.43 -2.43
C SER A 84 -29.92 -0.12 -1.63
N PRO A 85 -30.62 0.93 -2.08
CA PRO A 85 -30.74 2.18 -1.33
C PRO A 85 -31.29 1.99 0.09
N ASP A 86 -32.19 1.02 0.27
CA ASP A 86 -32.79 0.69 1.58
C ASP A 86 -31.75 0.06 2.51
N ASP A 87 -30.99 -0.93 2.03
CA ASP A 87 -29.90 -1.56 2.80
C ASP A 87 -28.79 -0.57 3.14
N GLN A 88 -28.45 0.34 2.21
CA GLN A 88 -27.49 1.41 2.46
C GLN A 88 -28.00 2.38 3.54
N ALA A 89 -29.31 2.62 3.61
CA ALA A 89 -29.91 3.45 4.65
C ALA A 89 -29.83 2.75 6.02
N GLU A 90 -30.00 1.43 6.08
CA GLU A 90 -29.83 0.65 7.30
C GLU A 90 -28.40 0.71 7.84
N ILE A 91 -27.39 0.64 6.97
CA ILE A 91 -25.99 0.78 7.39
C ILE A 91 -25.75 2.14 8.02
N ARG A 92 -26.27 3.22 7.43
CA ARG A 92 -26.05 4.61 7.89
C ARG A 92 -26.54 4.86 9.31
N VAL A 93 -27.55 4.14 9.78
CA VAL A 93 -28.10 4.33 11.14
C VAL A 93 -27.35 3.55 12.22
N VAL A 94 -26.47 2.61 11.85
CA VAL A 94 -25.59 1.90 12.79
C VAL A 94 -24.48 2.83 13.27
N PRO A 95 -24.06 2.78 14.55
CA PRO A 95 -22.89 3.51 15.01
C PRO A 95 -21.68 3.25 14.11
N ASN A 96 -21.07 4.33 13.60
CA ASN A 96 -19.98 4.30 12.61
C ASN A 96 -20.33 3.76 11.21
N GLY A 97 -21.60 3.59 10.86
CA GLY A 97 -22.04 3.19 9.52
C GLY A 97 -21.60 4.14 8.39
N HIS A 98 -21.35 5.41 8.73
CA HIS A 98 -20.76 6.40 7.81
C HIS A 98 -19.23 6.30 7.66
N ASN A 99 -18.56 5.45 8.45
CA ASN A 99 -17.10 5.29 8.46
C ASN A 99 -16.63 4.06 7.67
N VAL A 100 -17.46 3.52 6.78
CA VAL A 100 -17.13 2.40 5.88
C VAL A 100 -16.25 2.80 4.68
N VAL A 101 -15.66 3.99 4.72
CA VAL A 101 -14.80 4.54 3.66
C VAL A 101 -13.38 4.62 4.17
N PHE A 102 -12.41 4.22 3.35
CA PHE A 102 -11.01 4.38 3.67
C PHE A 102 -10.62 5.86 3.69
N ARG A 103 -10.15 6.33 4.84
CA ARG A 103 -9.73 7.72 5.05
C ARG A 103 -8.21 7.91 5.09
N GLY A 104 -7.44 6.83 4.94
CA GLY A 104 -6.00 6.88 5.08
C GLY A 104 -5.48 6.39 6.44
N PHE A 105 -4.19 6.60 6.65
CA PHE A 105 -3.44 6.30 7.88
C PHE A 105 -3.05 7.59 8.61
N ASP A 106 -2.79 7.50 9.91
CA ASP A 106 -2.29 8.61 10.71
C ASP A 106 -0.91 9.06 10.26
N GLY A 107 -0.83 10.18 9.53
CA GLY A 107 0.43 10.71 9.05
C GLY A 107 1.40 11.14 10.16
N ASN A 108 0.93 11.30 11.40
CA ASN A 108 1.79 11.64 12.55
C ASN A 108 2.22 10.41 13.34
N ASN A 109 1.33 9.43 13.49
CA ASN A 109 1.55 8.26 14.36
C ASN A 109 1.79 6.94 13.58
N GLU A 110 1.34 6.86 12.33
CA GLU A 110 1.44 5.72 11.41
C GLU A 110 2.23 6.10 10.14
N THR A 111 3.26 6.94 10.27
CA THR A 111 4.10 7.44 9.17
C THR A 111 4.59 6.36 8.22
N THR A 112 5.01 5.20 8.74
CA THR A 112 5.42 4.04 7.93
C THR A 112 4.27 3.50 7.08
N HIS A 113 3.08 3.29 7.65
CA HIS A 113 1.92 2.77 6.93
C HIS A 113 1.42 3.79 5.90
N TYR A 114 1.40 5.07 6.26
CA TYR A 114 1.09 6.17 5.35
C TYR A 114 2.04 6.19 4.14
N GLY A 115 3.35 6.09 4.37
CA GLY A 115 4.36 6.04 3.30
C GLY A 115 4.18 4.84 2.37
N ILE A 116 4.00 3.65 2.95
CA ILE A 116 3.74 2.41 2.19
C ILE A 116 2.46 2.54 1.35
N ALA A 117 1.38 3.07 1.92
CA ALA A 117 0.13 3.30 1.18
C ALA A 117 0.34 4.26 0.01
N GLY A 118 1.10 5.33 0.23
CA GLY A 118 1.52 6.27 -0.81
C GLY A 118 2.28 5.57 -1.94
N HIS A 119 3.24 4.71 -1.61
CA HIS A 119 3.99 3.93 -2.59
C HIS A 119 3.11 2.96 -3.38
N LEU A 120 2.24 2.20 -2.72
CA LEU A 120 1.34 1.25 -3.37
C LEU A 120 0.35 1.97 -4.32
N VAL A 121 -0.31 3.02 -3.85
CA VAL A 121 -1.37 3.71 -4.59
C VAL A 121 -0.80 4.64 -5.67
N ASN A 122 0.16 5.48 -5.30
CA ASN A 122 0.60 6.57 -6.16
C ASN A 122 1.79 6.21 -7.04
N ASP A 123 2.75 5.42 -6.54
CA ASP A 123 3.96 5.06 -7.28
C ASP A 123 3.74 3.79 -8.13
N LEU A 124 3.27 2.71 -7.50
CA LEU A 124 3.05 1.41 -8.15
C LEU A 124 1.69 1.27 -8.85
N LYS A 125 0.82 2.28 -8.73
CA LYS A 125 -0.54 2.31 -9.29
C LYS A 125 -1.37 1.06 -8.94
N ARG A 126 -1.13 0.48 -7.77
CA ARG A 126 -1.97 -0.58 -7.18
C ARG A 126 -3.18 0.08 -6.49
N PHE A 127 -4.23 -0.70 -6.24
CA PHE A 127 -5.44 -0.20 -5.57
C PHE A 127 -6.02 1.08 -6.20
N SER A 128 -6.29 1.04 -7.50
CA SER A 128 -6.72 2.20 -8.30
C SER A 128 -7.93 2.97 -7.74
N ARG A 129 -8.81 2.31 -6.98
CA ARG A 129 -9.94 2.94 -6.28
C ARG A 129 -9.52 4.08 -5.34
N PHE A 130 -8.34 3.96 -4.73
CA PHE A 130 -7.81 4.95 -3.79
C PHE A 130 -6.93 6.01 -4.45
N TYR A 131 -6.71 5.90 -5.77
CA TYR A 131 -5.88 6.85 -6.50
C TYR A 131 -6.43 8.28 -6.42
N GLY A 132 -5.57 9.24 -6.09
CA GLY A 132 -5.94 10.64 -5.96
C GLY A 132 -6.73 11.01 -4.71
N ARG A 133 -6.98 10.05 -3.80
CA ARG A 133 -7.56 10.34 -2.48
C ARG A 133 -6.48 10.86 -1.52
N ASP A 134 -6.90 11.61 -0.51
CA ASP A 134 -6.04 11.90 0.63
C ASP A 134 -5.86 10.61 1.45
N LEU A 135 -4.60 10.23 1.68
CA LEU A 135 -4.22 9.02 2.42
C LEU A 135 -3.82 9.33 3.86
N ASN A 136 -3.89 10.58 4.29
CA ASN A 136 -3.67 10.97 5.67
C ASN A 136 -5.00 11.08 6.41
N SER A 137 -5.19 10.24 7.42
CA SER A 137 -6.28 10.40 8.38
C SER A 137 -5.72 10.96 9.67
N ASP A 138 -6.27 12.02 10.26
CA ASP A 138 -5.81 12.49 11.58
C ASP A 138 -6.22 11.53 12.74
N ARG A 139 -6.37 10.22 12.48
CA ARG A 139 -6.88 9.20 13.41
C ARG A 139 -6.34 7.80 13.08
N LEU A 140 -5.98 7.03 14.12
CA LEU A 140 -5.51 5.62 14.08
C LEU A 140 -6.55 4.57 13.60
N PHE A 141 -7.60 4.94 12.86
CA PHE A 141 -8.79 4.09 12.68
C PHE A 141 -8.59 2.87 11.76
N SER A 142 -7.70 2.98 10.78
CA SER A 142 -7.54 1.99 9.71
C SER A 142 -6.97 0.64 10.20
N MET A 143 -5.97 0.67 11.10
CA MET A 143 -5.39 -0.55 11.67
C MET A 143 -6.36 -1.30 12.61
N TYR A 144 -7.17 -0.58 13.40
CA TYR A 144 -8.17 -1.23 14.27
C TYR A 144 -9.21 -2.02 13.46
N MET A 145 -9.68 -1.46 12.34
CA MET A 145 -10.64 -2.15 11.48
C MET A 145 -10.04 -3.41 10.85
N ALA A 146 -8.78 -3.37 10.41
CA ALA A 146 -8.11 -4.54 9.85
C ALA A 146 -7.91 -5.66 10.88
N ALA A 147 -7.67 -5.33 12.15
CA ALA A 147 -7.61 -6.30 13.23
C ALA A 147 -8.95 -7.05 13.43
N CYS A 148 -10.09 -6.35 13.29
CA CYS A 148 -11.41 -6.96 13.34
C CYS A 148 -11.74 -7.81 12.09
N TRP A 149 -11.13 -7.50 10.95
CA TRP A 149 -11.40 -8.15 9.67
C TRP A 149 -10.67 -9.49 9.44
N ARG A 150 -9.40 -9.60 9.87
CA ARG A 150 -8.59 -10.81 9.68
C ARG A 150 -9.29 -12.13 10.09
N PRO A 151 -10.01 -12.21 11.23
CA PRO A 151 -10.78 -13.41 11.60
C PRO A 151 -11.93 -13.74 10.64
N MET A 152 -12.56 -12.72 10.04
CA MET A 152 -13.70 -12.86 9.12
C MET A 152 -13.28 -13.47 7.77
N CYS A 153 -12.13 -13.08 7.22
CA CYS A 153 -11.61 -13.71 6.00
C CYS A 153 -11.25 -15.19 6.22
N LEU A 154 -10.71 -15.54 7.39
CA LEU A 154 -10.35 -16.92 7.72
C LEU A 154 -11.58 -17.84 7.83
N SER A 155 -12.74 -17.34 8.28
CA SER A 155 -13.96 -18.16 8.34
C SER A 155 -14.63 -18.37 6.99
N VAL A 156 -14.50 -17.40 6.08
CA VAL A 156 -15.07 -17.48 4.71
C VAL A 156 -14.25 -18.43 3.83
N ALA A 157 -12.93 -18.51 4.04
CA ALA A 157 -12.06 -19.43 3.29
C ALA A 157 -12.21 -20.92 3.66
N THR A 158 -12.88 -21.22 4.78
CA THR A 158 -13.10 -22.59 5.27
C THR A 158 -14.53 -23.12 5.05
N SER A 159 -15.37 -22.39 4.30
CA SER A 159 -16.77 -22.73 4.02
C SER A 159 -16.99 -23.10 2.56
#